data_AF-A0A839TYG1-F1
#
_entry.id   AF-A0A839TYG1-F1
#
_cell.length_a   1.000
_cell.length_b   1.000
_cell.length_c   1.000
_cell.angle_alpha   90.00
_cell.angle_beta   90.00
_cell.angle_gamma   90.00
#
_symmetry.space_group_name_H-M   'P 1'
#
loop_
_entity.id
_entity.type
_entity.pdbx_description
1 polymer ?
#
loop_
_entity_poly.entity_id
_entity_poly.type
_entity_poly.pdbx_seq_one_letter_code
_entity_poly.pdbx_strand_id
1 'polypeptide(L)'
;MEGSEAIRPDKDGPVIVQEAWENLGMYTGVEKREKTYWVRTDRGGAAVEFVTDDMLRIKYFRGTEPEMSTTIAIDPAAAAGGEVQAELEETEGGVRFRTASLEVTLDKLGLSLTVRDRGGNVLAEQKSITFSPDGSATGVYDMPQDSHFYGLGEKSSFLDKRARAVHQLEH
;
A
#
# COMPACT_ATOMS: atom_id res chain seq x y z
N MET A 1 37.76 26.65 -49.78
CA MET A 1 37.87 25.61 -48.75
C MET A 1 38.20 26.33 -47.46
N GLU A 2 37.21 26.44 -46.58
CA GLU A 2 37.19 27.06 -45.23
C GLU A 2 35.71 27.42 -45.04
N GLY A 3 34.92 26.94 -44.10
CA GLY A 3 35.09 26.06 -42.96
C GLY A 3 33.79 26.23 -42.18
N SER A 4 32.72 25.54 -42.58
CA SER A 4 31.43 25.55 -41.87
C SER A 4 31.60 24.84 -40.54
N GLU A 5 31.77 25.60 -39.46
CA GLU A 5 31.59 25.05 -38.12
C GLU A 5 30.10 25.08 -37.77
N ALA A 6 29.50 23.89 -37.80
CA ALA A 6 28.15 23.65 -37.37
C ALA A 6 28.05 23.80 -35.85
N ILE A 7 27.08 24.61 -35.40
CA ILE A 7 26.58 24.57 -34.03
C ILE A 7 25.97 23.18 -33.83
N ARG A 8 26.60 22.34 -32.99
CA ARG A 8 25.96 21.15 -32.44
C ARG A 8 25.08 21.60 -31.27
N PRO A 9 23.74 21.49 -31.35
CA PRO A 9 22.95 21.55 -30.14
C PRO A 9 23.19 20.25 -29.39
N ASP A 10 23.71 20.37 -28.18
CA ASP A 10 23.77 19.28 -27.21
C ASP A 10 22.36 18.69 -27.08
N LYS A 11 22.18 17.50 -27.64
CA LYS A 11 20.99 16.68 -27.45
C LYS A 11 21.13 15.93 -26.13
N ASP A 12 21.05 16.66 -25.03
CA ASP A 12 20.53 16.06 -23.81
C ASP A 12 19.02 16.22 -23.89
N GLY A 13 18.38 15.27 -24.59
CA GLY A 13 16.95 15.03 -24.41
C GLY A 13 16.69 14.80 -22.91
N PRO A 14 15.46 15.03 -22.42
CA PRO A 14 15.15 14.73 -21.03
C PRO A 14 15.59 13.29 -20.77
N VAL A 15 16.49 13.12 -19.81
CA VAL A 15 16.76 11.81 -19.23
C VAL A 15 15.43 11.37 -18.68
N ILE A 16 14.69 10.59 -19.46
CA ILE A 16 13.59 9.81 -18.94
C ILE A 16 14.31 8.78 -18.09
N VAL A 17 14.51 9.12 -16.82
CA VAL A 17 14.70 8.11 -15.80
C VAL A 17 13.43 7.29 -15.91
N GLN A 18 13.53 6.14 -16.57
CA GLN A 18 12.52 5.11 -16.44
C GLN A 18 12.62 4.72 -14.97
N GLU A 19 11.87 5.40 -14.12
CA GLU A 19 11.78 5.08 -12.70
C GLU A 19 11.42 3.60 -12.66
N ALA A 20 12.40 2.77 -12.31
CA ALA A 20 12.20 1.34 -12.22
C ALA A 20 11.40 1.12 -10.94
N TRP A 21 10.08 1.30 -11.04
CA TRP A 21 9.15 1.01 -9.96
C TRP A 21 9.34 -0.45 -9.57
N GLU A 22 9.80 -0.68 -8.34
CA GLU A 22 10.06 -2.02 -7.85
C GLU A 22 8.78 -2.58 -7.22
N ASN A 23 8.40 -3.78 -7.66
CA ASN A 23 7.38 -4.58 -7.00
C ASN A 23 8.02 -5.41 -5.86
N LEU A 24 7.18 -6.01 -5.03
CA LEU A 24 7.61 -6.87 -3.93
C LEU A 24 8.08 -8.25 -4.41
N GLY A 25 7.93 -8.57 -5.69
CA GLY A 25 8.31 -9.85 -6.28
C GLY A 25 7.30 -10.97 -5.98
N MET A 26 7.77 -12.23 -5.99
CA MET A 26 6.91 -13.42 -5.96
C MET A 26 6.58 -13.83 -4.52
N TYR A 27 5.33 -14.23 -4.28
CA TYR A 27 4.89 -14.82 -3.01
C TYR A 27 5.72 -16.05 -2.62
N THR A 28 6.15 -16.11 -1.36
CA THR A 28 6.95 -17.22 -0.81
C THR A 28 6.29 -17.93 0.37
N GLY A 29 5.32 -17.30 1.04
CA GLY A 29 4.61 -17.92 2.15
C GLY A 29 3.90 -16.92 3.05
N VAL A 30 3.14 -17.44 4.01
CA VAL A 30 2.55 -16.65 5.10
C VAL A 30 2.90 -17.30 6.43
N GLU A 31 3.30 -16.49 7.40
CA GLU A 31 3.59 -16.93 8.77
C GLU A 31 2.87 -16.03 9.78
N LYS A 32 2.33 -16.61 10.84
CA LYS A 32 1.84 -15.83 12.00
C LYS A 32 2.98 -15.64 12.98
N ARG A 33 3.31 -14.40 13.32
CA ARG A 33 4.28 -14.00 14.36
C ARG A 33 3.59 -13.11 15.39
N GLU A 34 3.45 -13.62 16.61
CA GLU A 34 2.66 -12.98 17.66
C GLU A 34 1.24 -12.64 17.14
N LYS A 35 0.87 -11.35 17.11
CA LYS A 35 -0.41 -10.85 16.59
C LYS A 35 -0.39 -10.42 15.12
N THR A 36 0.73 -10.59 14.43
CA THR A 36 0.91 -10.13 13.04
C THR A 36 1.02 -11.32 12.09
N TYR A 37 0.38 -11.21 10.93
CA TYR A 37 0.52 -12.14 9.82
C TYR A 37 1.48 -11.56 8.79
N TRP A 38 2.58 -12.26 8.53
CA TRP A 38 3.61 -11.83 7.59
C TRP A 38 3.39 -12.59 6.29
N VAL A 39 2.88 -11.89 5.29
CA VAL A 39 2.74 -12.39 3.92
C VAL A 39 4.01 -12.02 3.17
N ARG A 40 4.80 -13.03 2.82
CA ARG A 40 6.17 -12.90 2.35
C ARG A 40 6.26 -12.98 0.84
N THR A 41 7.21 -12.23 0.31
CA THR A 41 7.70 -12.35 -1.06
C THR A 41 9.22 -12.50 -1.05
N ASP A 42 9.82 -12.71 -2.22
CA ASP A 42 11.28 -12.81 -2.38
C ASP A 42 12.02 -11.46 -2.19
N ARG A 43 11.31 -10.31 -2.26
CA ARG A 43 11.91 -8.98 -2.06
C ARG A 43 11.34 -8.19 -0.88
N GLY A 44 10.43 -8.76 -0.11
CA GLY A 44 9.74 -8.04 0.97
C GLY A 44 8.49 -8.76 1.47
N GLY A 45 7.43 -7.99 1.67
CA GLY A 45 6.12 -8.52 1.99
C GLY A 45 5.13 -7.50 2.52
N ALA A 46 4.06 -8.02 3.11
CA ALA A 46 3.06 -7.28 3.87
C ALA A 46 2.92 -7.87 5.27
N ALA A 47 2.95 -7.00 6.29
CA ALA A 47 2.62 -7.32 7.66
C ALA A 47 1.20 -6.85 7.95
N VAL A 48 0.32 -7.79 8.32
CA VAL A 48 -1.11 -7.55 8.58
C VAL A 48 -1.40 -7.80 10.05
N GLU A 49 -1.98 -6.82 10.72
CA GLU A 49 -2.39 -6.88 12.12
C GLU A 49 -3.85 -6.47 12.22
N PHE A 50 -4.69 -7.30 12.84
CA PHE A 50 -6.10 -6.99 13.09
C PHE A 50 -6.22 -6.40 14.49
N VAL A 51 -6.56 -5.11 14.55
CA VAL A 51 -6.64 -4.34 15.80
C VAL A 51 -8.01 -4.53 16.45
N THR A 52 -9.06 -4.61 15.62
CA THR A 52 -10.43 -4.98 15.99
C THR A 52 -11.02 -5.83 14.87
N ASP A 53 -12.25 -6.34 15.03
CA ASP A 53 -12.90 -7.10 13.97
C ASP A 53 -13.13 -6.28 12.69
N ASP A 54 -13.21 -4.96 12.79
CA ASP A 54 -13.48 -4.02 11.70
C ASP A 54 -12.31 -3.08 11.37
N MET A 55 -11.15 -3.25 12.01
CA MET A 55 -9.96 -2.43 11.78
C MET A 55 -8.71 -3.28 11.60
N LEU A 56 -7.98 -3.04 10.51
CA LEU A 56 -6.67 -3.61 10.28
C LEU A 56 -5.59 -2.54 10.14
N ARG A 57 -4.37 -2.93 10.49
CA ARG A 57 -3.13 -2.24 10.14
C ARG A 57 -2.38 -3.10 9.13
N ILE A 58 -2.02 -2.52 8.00
CA ILE A 58 -1.17 -3.16 7.00
C ILE A 58 0.10 -2.33 6.80
N LYS A 59 1.24 -3.00 6.76
CA LYS A 59 2.54 -2.41 6.41
C LYS A 59 3.17 -3.20 5.28
N TYR A 60 3.40 -2.54 4.15
CA TYR A 60 4.26 -3.09 3.11
C TYR A 60 5.72 -2.75 3.41
N PHE A 61 6.62 -3.69 3.16
CA PHE A 61 8.04 -3.53 3.46
C PHE A 61 8.92 -4.22 2.41
N ARG A 62 10.15 -3.71 2.25
CA ARG A 62 11.21 -4.35 1.47
C ARG A 62 12.20 -5.04 2.39
N GLY A 63 12.84 -6.10 1.90
CA GLY A 63 13.83 -6.86 2.66
C GLY A 63 13.21 -7.88 3.62
N THR A 64 13.92 -8.20 4.69
CA THR A 64 13.65 -9.41 5.48
C THR A 64 12.65 -9.23 6.61
N GLU A 65 12.52 -8.04 7.21
CA GLU A 65 11.64 -7.83 8.36
C GLU A 65 10.90 -6.50 8.26
N PRO A 66 9.59 -6.46 8.59
CA PRO A 66 8.84 -5.23 8.71
C PRO A 66 9.26 -4.45 9.96
N GLU A 67 9.46 -3.15 9.82
CA GLU A 67 9.55 -2.27 10.98
C GLU A 67 8.14 -2.00 11.52
N MET A 68 7.79 -2.60 12.66
CA MET A 68 6.43 -2.50 13.23
C MET A 68 6.23 -1.32 14.20
N SER A 69 7.26 -0.48 14.40
CA SER A 69 7.21 0.75 15.20
C SER A 69 6.00 1.64 14.84
N THR A 70 5.47 2.36 15.81
CA THR A 70 4.28 3.23 15.65
C THR A 70 4.70 4.68 15.78
N THR A 71 3.94 5.60 15.18
CA THR A 71 4.17 7.05 15.31
C THR A 71 3.32 7.63 16.42
N ILE A 72 3.60 8.87 16.83
CA ILE A 72 2.80 9.60 17.83
C ILE A 72 1.31 9.76 17.46
N ALA A 73 0.95 9.54 16.19
CA ALA A 73 -0.43 9.63 15.72
C ALA A 73 -1.27 8.38 16.05
N ILE A 74 -0.63 7.28 16.46
CA ILE A 74 -1.31 6.05 16.87
C ILE A 74 -1.29 5.98 18.39
N ASP A 75 -2.46 5.94 19.02
CA ASP A 75 -2.58 5.72 20.46
C ASP A 75 -1.96 4.35 20.83
N PRO A 76 -0.93 4.29 21.69
CA PRO A 76 -0.34 3.04 22.12
C PRO A 76 -1.34 2.08 22.78
N ALA A 77 -2.39 2.59 23.44
CA ALA A 77 -3.44 1.78 24.03
C ALA A 77 -4.35 1.16 22.97
N ALA A 78 -4.59 1.84 21.85
CA ALA A 78 -5.28 1.28 20.68
C ALA A 78 -4.40 0.25 19.96
N ALA A 79 -3.10 0.51 19.85
CA ALA A 79 -2.13 -0.46 19.34
C ALA A 79 -1.92 -1.67 20.27
N ALA A 80 -2.22 -1.52 21.57
CA ALA A 80 -2.22 -2.59 22.57
C ALA A 80 -3.61 -3.22 22.77
N GLY A 81 -4.64 -2.74 22.07
CA GLY A 81 -6.01 -3.26 22.10
C GLY A 81 -6.05 -4.74 21.71
N GLY A 82 -7.07 -5.44 22.22
CA GLY A 82 -7.15 -6.91 22.22
C GLY A 82 -6.85 -7.55 20.87
N GLU A 83 -5.98 -8.56 20.87
CA GLU A 83 -5.62 -9.32 19.67
C GLU A 83 -6.87 -9.95 19.05
N VAL A 84 -7.28 -9.48 17.87
CA VAL A 84 -8.26 -10.18 17.04
C VAL A 84 -7.51 -11.21 16.22
N GLN A 85 -7.76 -12.48 16.51
CA GLN A 85 -7.24 -13.56 15.70
C GLN A 85 -8.13 -13.75 14.47
N ALA A 86 -7.60 -13.42 13.31
CA ALA A 86 -8.26 -13.72 12.05
C ALA A 86 -8.04 -15.19 11.66
N GLU A 87 -9.08 -15.80 11.11
CA GLU A 87 -8.97 -17.09 10.42
C GLU A 87 -8.14 -16.89 9.15
N LEU A 88 -7.03 -17.62 9.04
CA LEU A 88 -6.13 -17.58 7.90
C LEU A 88 -6.42 -18.76 6.96
N GLU A 89 -6.61 -18.45 5.68
CA GLU A 89 -6.77 -19.44 4.60
C GLU A 89 -5.85 -19.07 3.43
N GLU A 90 -4.96 -19.99 3.06
CA GLU A 90 -4.24 -19.89 1.78
C GLU A 90 -5.07 -20.50 0.66
N THR A 91 -5.27 -19.72 -0.40
CA THR A 91 -5.92 -20.17 -1.63
C THR A 91 -4.90 -20.20 -2.78
N GLU A 92 -5.31 -20.70 -3.93
CA GLU A 92 -4.49 -20.67 -5.15
C GLU A 92 -4.13 -19.23 -5.56
N GLY A 93 -5.09 -18.31 -5.48
CA GLY A 93 -4.90 -16.93 -5.95
C GLY A 93 -4.40 -15.93 -4.90
N GLY A 94 -4.48 -16.25 -3.61
CA GLY A 94 -4.27 -15.28 -2.55
C GLY A 94 -4.17 -15.86 -1.16
N VAL A 95 -3.75 -15.02 -0.23
CA VAL A 95 -3.84 -15.25 1.22
C VAL A 95 -5.05 -14.50 1.74
N ARG A 96 -5.93 -15.19 2.44
CA ARG A 96 -7.20 -14.65 2.93
C ARG A 96 -7.27 -14.70 4.45
N PHE A 97 -7.76 -13.62 5.03
CA PHE A 97 -7.98 -13.44 6.46
C PHE A 97 -9.45 -13.13 6.70
N ARG A 98 -10.07 -13.73 7.72
CA ARG A 98 -11.44 -13.41 8.12
C ARG A 98 -11.54 -13.10 9.61
N THR A 99 -12.21 -12.00 9.93
CA THR A 99 -12.59 -11.59 11.29
C THR A 99 -14.10 -11.70 11.47
N ALA A 100 -14.65 -11.20 12.59
CA ALA A 100 -16.09 -11.14 12.75
C ALA A 100 -16.79 -10.19 11.76
N SER A 101 -16.08 -9.20 11.21
CA SER A 101 -16.67 -8.14 10.36
C SER A 101 -16.05 -8.03 8.96
N LEU A 102 -14.81 -8.50 8.76
CA LEU A 102 -14.05 -8.29 7.53
C LEU A 102 -13.59 -9.61 6.90
N GLU A 103 -13.51 -9.61 5.58
CA GLU A 103 -12.68 -10.53 4.79
C GLU A 103 -11.60 -9.70 4.08
N VAL A 104 -10.34 -10.03 4.35
CA VAL A 104 -9.17 -9.36 3.76
C VAL A 104 -8.40 -10.35 2.90
N THR A 105 -8.13 -9.99 1.65
CA THR A 105 -7.35 -10.83 0.72
C THR A 105 -6.14 -10.06 0.21
N LEU A 106 -4.99 -10.73 0.18
CA LEU A 106 -3.80 -10.30 -0.54
C LEU A 106 -3.53 -11.29 -1.68
N ASP A 107 -3.46 -10.80 -2.92
CA ASP A 107 -3.16 -11.67 -4.06
C ASP A 107 -1.67 -12.11 -4.06
N LYS A 108 -1.39 -13.30 -4.60
CA LYS A 108 -0.02 -13.86 -4.62
C LYS A 108 0.89 -13.29 -5.73
N LEU A 109 0.35 -12.47 -6.65
CA LEU A 109 1.10 -11.87 -7.76
C LEU A 109 1.82 -10.59 -7.35
N GLY A 110 1.18 -9.76 -6.51
CA GLY A 110 1.67 -8.43 -6.16
C GLY A 110 1.26 -7.93 -4.78
N LEU A 111 0.62 -8.77 -3.95
CA LEU A 111 0.07 -8.40 -2.64
C LEU A 111 -0.90 -7.22 -2.70
N SER A 112 -1.64 -7.09 -3.79
CA SER A 112 -2.74 -6.12 -3.90
C SER A 112 -3.83 -6.53 -2.91
N LEU A 113 -4.32 -5.54 -2.18
CA LEU A 113 -5.24 -5.70 -1.06
C LEU A 113 -6.69 -5.61 -1.55
N THR A 114 -7.55 -6.52 -1.10
CA THR A 114 -8.99 -6.33 -1.14
C THR A 114 -9.59 -6.52 0.24
N VAL A 115 -10.37 -5.55 0.70
CA VAL A 115 -11.13 -5.60 1.95
C VAL A 115 -12.61 -5.67 1.60
N ARG A 116 -13.30 -6.68 2.15
CA ARG A 116 -14.74 -6.87 2.03
C ARG A 116 -15.40 -6.90 3.39
N ASP A 117 -16.67 -6.53 3.44
CA ASP A 117 -17.52 -6.88 4.58
C ASP A 117 -17.95 -8.36 4.51
N ARG A 118 -18.64 -8.84 5.55
CA ARG A 118 -19.24 -10.19 5.60
C ARG A 118 -20.30 -10.45 4.51
N GLY A 119 -20.90 -9.41 3.95
CA GLY A 119 -21.86 -9.48 2.85
C GLY A 119 -21.18 -9.66 1.49
N GLY A 120 -19.85 -9.57 1.41
CA GLY A 120 -19.07 -9.64 0.19
C GLY A 120 -18.93 -8.30 -0.54
N ASN A 121 -19.42 -7.20 0.04
CA ASN A 121 -19.26 -5.87 -0.55
C ASN A 121 -17.81 -5.43 -0.42
N VAL A 122 -17.23 -4.92 -1.51
CA VAL A 122 -15.86 -4.39 -1.51
C VAL A 122 -15.86 -3.02 -0.82
N LEU A 123 -15.14 -2.92 0.29
CA LEU A 123 -14.96 -1.69 1.06
C LEU A 123 -13.74 -0.91 0.58
N ALA A 124 -12.67 -1.62 0.23
CA ALA A 124 -11.46 -1.05 -0.34
C ALA A 124 -10.78 -2.08 -1.24
N GLU A 125 -10.27 -1.61 -2.38
CA GLU A 125 -9.46 -2.44 -3.27
C GLU A 125 -8.22 -1.64 -3.68
N GLN A 126 -7.05 -2.12 -3.29
CA GLN A 126 -5.78 -1.63 -3.78
C GLN A 126 -5.42 -2.41 -5.05
N LYS A 127 -5.18 -1.73 -6.16
CA LYS A 127 -4.78 -2.32 -7.45
C LYS A 127 -3.28 -2.58 -7.54
N SER A 128 -2.47 -1.77 -6.84
CA SER A 128 -1.02 -1.94 -6.82
C SER A 128 -0.37 -1.24 -5.63
N ILE A 129 0.78 -1.76 -5.21
CA ILE A 129 1.75 -1.08 -4.35
C ILE A 129 3.10 -1.13 -5.07
N THR A 130 3.76 0.02 -5.17
CA THR A 130 5.07 0.14 -5.82
C THR A 130 6.01 0.97 -4.96
N PHE A 131 7.30 0.68 -5.07
CA PHE A 131 8.35 1.41 -4.37
C PHE A 131 9.26 2.10 -5.36
N SER A 132 9.58 3.36 -5.12
CA SER A 132 10.61 4.08 -5.86
C SER A 132 12.01 3.75 -5.32
N PRO A 133 13.08 4.02 -6.08
CA PRO A 133 14.45 3.75 -5.65
C PRO A 133 14.85 4.46 -4.35
N ASP A 134 14.30 5.65 -4.09
CA ASP A 134 14.51 6.41 -2.85
C ASP A 134 13.73 5.87 -1.63
N GLY A 135 12.91 4.84 -1.83
CA GLY A 135 12.14 4.19 -0.77
C GLY A 135 10.75 4.76 -0.54
N SER A 136 10.30 5.75 -1.31
CA SER A 136 8.90 6.15 -1.28
C SER A 136 7.99 5.01 -1.76
N ALA A 137 6.76 4.97 -1.25
CA ALA A 137 5.78 3.95 -1.59
C ALA A 137 4.53 4.60 -2.19
N THR A 138 4.01 4.03 -3.28
CA THR A 138 2.77 4.48 -3.93
C THR A 138 1.76 3.34 -3.93
N GLY A 139 0.64 3.54 -3.21
CA GLY A 139 -0.52 2.66 -3.25
C GLY A 139 -1.60 3.23 -4.18
N VAL A 140 -2.08 2.43 -5.12
CA VAL A 140 -3.19 2.81 -6.02
C VAL A 140 -4.43 2.05 -5.60
N TYR A 141 -5.49 2.77 -5.28
CA TYR A 141 -6.78 2.21 -4.88
C TYR A 141 -7.83 2.43 -5.96
N ASP A 142 -8.76 1.49 -6.08
CA ASP A 142 -9.91 1.64 -6.95
C ASP A 142 -10.78 2.80 -6.47
N MET A 143 -11.38 3.50 -7.44
CA MET A 143 -12.24 4.65 -7.17
C MET A 143 -13.55 4.48 -7.96
N PRO A 144 -14.53 3.74 -7.39
CA PRO A 144 -15.89 3.65 -7.95
C PRO A 144 -16.49 5.01 -8.30
N GLN A 145 -17.41 5.06 -9.26
CA GLN A 145 -17.95 6.33 -9.79
C GLN A 145 -18.69 7.18 -8.76
N ASP A 146 -19.23 6.55 -7.73
CA ASP A 146 -20.01 7.12 -6.63
C ASP A 146 -19.21 7.34 -5.35
N SER A 147 -17.91 7.05 -5.35
CA SER A 147 -17.05 7.31 -4.19
C SER A 147 -16.84 8.82 -3.96
N HIS A 148 -16.88 9.22 -2.70
CA HIS A 148 -16.56 10.57 -2.26
C HIS A 148 -15.47 10.53 -1.20
N PHE A 149 -14.53 11.48 -1.25
CA PHE A 149 -13.41 11.53 -0.32
C PHE A 149 -13.45 12.81 0.50
N TYR A 150 -13.37 12.66 1.81
CA TYR A 150 -13.45 13.74 2.79
C TYR A 150 -12.25 13.69 3.74
N GLY A 151 -11.98 14.81 4.44
CA GLY A 151 -10.89 14.90 5.41
C GLY A 151 -9.56 15.39 4.82
N LEU A 152 -8.45 14.75 5.21
CA LEU A 152 -7.05 15.13 4.91
C LEU A 152 -6.54 16.40 5.62
N GLY A 153 -7.04 16.66 6.83
CA GLY A 153 -6.64 17.80 7.67
C GLY A 153 -7.26 19.14 7.27
N GLU A 154 -6.79 20.22 7.90
CA GLU A 154 -7.25 21.57 7.59
C GLU A 154 -6.77 21.98 6.19
N LYS A 155 -7.71 22.06 5.25
CA LYS A 155 -7.47 22.52 3.88
C LYS A 155 -8.60 23.45 3.48
N SER A 156 -8.27 24.67 3.05
CA SER A 156 -9.22 25.73 2.65
C SER A 156 -9.93 25.49 1.31
N SER A 157 -10.04 24.23 0.87
CA SER A 157 -10.63 23.84 -0.42
C SER A 157 -11.94 23.05 -0.24
N PHE A 158 -12.63 22.77 -1.36
CA PHE A 158 -13.91 22.05 -1.39
C PHE A 158 -13.93 20.79 -0.53
N LEU A 159 -15.07 20.50 0.09
CA LEU A 159 -15.24 19.39 1.02
C LEU A 159 -14.99 18.02 0.36
N ASP A 160 -15.55 17.79 -0.83
CA ASP A 160 -15.29 16.59 -1.64
C ASP A 160 -13.96 16.73 -2.42
N LYS A 161 -13.06 15.75 -2.21
CA LYS A 161 -11.73 15.69 -2.82
C LYS A 161 -11.64 14.81 -4.07
N ARG A 162 -12.75 14.22 -4.56
CA ARG A 162 -12.75 13.37 -5.76
C ARG A 162 -12.11 14.06 -6.97
N ALA A 163 -11.31 13.30 -7.72
CA ALA A 163 -10.60 13.72 -8.94
C ALA A 163 -9.63 14.90 -8.77
N ARG A 164 -9.07 15.11 -7.56
CA ARG A 164 -8.10 16.18 -7.31
C ARG A 164 -6.87 15.63 -6.60
N ALA A 165 -5.69 16.00 -7.09
CA ALA A 165 -4.45 15.83 -6.35
C ALA A 165 -4.47 16.75 -5.13
N VAL A 166 -4.20 16.20 -3.95
CA VAL A 166 -4.11 16.96 -2.71
C VAL A 166 -2.75 16.68 -2.09
N HIS A 167 -1.87 17.68 -2.06
CA HIS A 167 -0.59 17.60 -1.37
C HIS A 167 -0.76 17.98 0.10
N GLN A 168 -0.11 17.24 1.00
CA GLN A 168 0.08 17.63 2.38
C GLN A 168 1.55 18.00 2.53
N LEU A 169 1.82 19.26 2.84
CA LEU A 169 3.15 19.70 3.21
C LEU A 169 3.36 19.29 4.67
N GLU A 170 4.38 18.48 4.93
CA GLU A 170 4.86 18.26 6.28
C GLU A 170 5.54 19.56 6.76
N HIS A 171 5.12 20.06 7.92
CA HIS A 171 5.72 21.22 8.58
C HIS A 171 6.75 20.77 9.61
#